data_AF-A0AAU1UGA2-F1
#
_entry.id   AF-A0AAU1UGA2-F1
#
_cell.length_a   1.000
_cell.length_b   1.000
_cell.length_c   1.000
_cell.angle_alpha   90.00
_cell.angle_beta   90.00
_cell.angle_gamma   90.00
#
_symmetry.space_group_name_H-M   'P 1'
#
loop_
_entity.id
_entity.type
_entity.pdbx_description
1 polymer ?
#
loop_
_entity_poly.entity_id
_entity_poly.type
_entity_poly.pdbx_seq_one_letter_code
_entity_poly.pdbx_strand_id
1 'polypeptide(L)'
;MSHRPPSSLPGRRGVLRGSLAASAALALPAVGAAAAPAFALSGRPKAAWGVQAGDVGAHSGLIWTRSDRPARMIVETSATESFRRATKWHGPLIGAGTDFTGTTRLRGLPPGEQIHYRVVLADPDDPRRTGEPVTGTFRTTPVGRRDGVRFLWSGDIAGQGWGINPDLGGYRVYEDMRALNPDFFLCSGDNIYADAPILPSVTLPDGRVWRNVTTEEKSKVAETLAEFRGAFRYNLLDENLRRFNAQVPTITQWDDHEVHNNWYPGQILDDARYTEKDTNVLAARSLRAFSEYFPVSTLPPGDDEGRVYRVLRHGPLLDVFVLDMRSYRNANSPGRQPDDATGILGARQLAWLKRELSRSRAAWKVIASDMPLGLVVADGKVNFEAVAQGDPGAPLGRELQIAELLRHIKHDRITGTLWLTADVHYTSAQHYDPSRAAFQDFEPFWEFVSGPLAAGGFQAVKLDATFGPEQSFIKAPDRANTSPMETPQYFGEVSIDGGSGELTVRLRQQGGDVLFSKVLQPGRVGQ
;
A
#
# COMPACT_ATOMS: atom_id res chain seq x y z
N MET A 1 6.57 -35.89 -81.48
CA MET A 1 5.17 -36.32 -81.70
C MET A 1 4.36 -35.80 -80.52
N SER A 2 3.84 -34.58 -80.61
CA SER A 2 2.51 -34.22 -81.14
C SER A 2 1.35 -34.45 -80.14
N HIS A 3 0.59 -33.36 -79.92
CA HIS A 3 -0.76 -33.25 -79.36
C HIS A 3 -1.01 -33.29 -77.83
N ARG A 4 -1.30 -32.10 -77.26
CA ARG A 4 -2.46 -31.83 -76.35
C ARG A 4 -3.77 -31.97 -77.15
N PRO A 5 -5.02 -31.97 -76.58
CA PRO A 5 -5.55 -31.86 -75.20
C PRO A 5 -6.59 -33.04 -74.95
N PRO A 6 -7.70 -33.03 -74.14
CA PRO A 6 -8.30 -31.96 -73.34
C PRO A 6 -8.86 -32.31 -71.93
N SER A 7 -9.22 -31.20 -71.29
CA SER A 7 -10.15 -31.01 -70.17
C SER A 7 -11.54 -31.61 -70.38
N SER A 8 -12.14 -32.13 -69.29
CA SER A 8 -13.60 -32.12 -69.09
C SER A 8 -13.94 -32.15 -67.59
N LEU A 9 -14.40 -31.00 -67.06
CA LEU A 9 -15.44 -30.95 -66.03
C LEU A 9 -16.77 -30.88 -66.81
N PRO A 10 -17.83 -31.62 -66.45
CA PRO A 10 -18.76 -31.19 -65.39
C PRO A 10 -19.27 -32.42 -64.58
N GLY A 11 -20.07 -32.35 -63.54
CA GLY A 11 -21.05 -31.39 -63.10
C GLY A 11 -21.97 -32.08 -62.08
N ARG A 12 -22.56 -31.25 -61.23
CA ARG A 12 -23.51 -31.58 -60.16
C ARG A 12 -24.70 -32.44 -60.62
N ARG A 13 -25.01 -33.48 -59.84
CA ARG A 13 -26.33 -33.86 -59.27
C ARG A 13 -26.52 -35.38 -59.32
N GLY A 14 -27.01 -35.92 -58.21
CA GLY A 14 -27.43 -37.32 -58.09
C GLY A 14 -26.86 -37.94 -56.82
N VAL A 15 -27.27 -37.47 -55.64
CA VAL A 15 -28.47 -38.00 -54.93
C VAL A 15 -28.27 -39.47 -54.57
N LEU A 16 -27.86 -39.64 -53.30
CA LEU A 16 -28.44 -40.53 -52.28
C LEU A 16 -28.66 -42.02 -52.59
N ARG A 17 -28.22 -42.80 -51.58
CA ARG A 17 -28.55 -44.19 -51.20
C ARG A 17 -27.46 -45.17 -51.65
N GLY A 18 -26.71 -45.84 -50.79
CA GLY A 18 -26.85 -46.06 -49.35
C GLY A 18 -26.55 -47.54 -49.13
N SER A 19 -25.35 -47.86 -48.62
CA SER A 19 -25.06 -49.20 -48.10
C SER A 19 -24.02 -49.07 -46.99
N LEU A 20 -24.41 -49.52 -45.82
CA LEU A 20 -23.61 -49.68 -44.61
C LEU A 20 -22.33 -50.48 -44.87
N ALA A 21 -21.20 -49.96 -44.43
CA ALA A 21 -20.09 -50.78 -43.96
C ALA A 21 -19.46 -50.07 -42.75
N ALA A 22 -19.54 -50.76 -41.61
CA ALA A 22 -19.05 -50.29 -40.33
C ALA A 22 -17.54 -50.05 -40.38
N SER A 23 -17.10 -48.92 -39.82
CA SER A 23 -15.73 -48.73 -39.36
C SER A 23 -15.81 -47.79 -38.17
N ALA A 24 -15.76 -48.40 -36.98
CA ALA A 24 -15.60 -47.70 -35.73
C ALA A 24 -14.25 -46.97 -35.73
N ALA A 25 -14.29 -45.64 -35.79
CA ALA A 25 -13.15 -44.79 -35.47
C ALA A 25 -13.54 -43.92 -34.27
N LEU A 26 -12.78 -44.08 -33.20
CA LEU A 26 -12.85 -43.34 -31.95
C LEU A 26 -12.82 -41.83 -32.23
N ALA A 27 -13.96 -41.16 -32.04
CA ALA A 27 -14.00 -39.70 -31.93
C ALA A 27 -14.05 -39.34 -30.44
N LEU A 28 -12.92 -38.86 -29.95
CA LEU A 28 -12.83 -38.08 -28.71
C LEU A 28 -13.91 -36.98 -28.73
N PRO A 29 -14.64 -36.73 -27.62
CA PRO A 29 -15.46 -35.54 -27.57
C PRO A 29 -14.52 -34.34 -27.56
N ALA A 30 -14.46 -33.64 -28.69
CA ALA A 30 -14.09 -32.24 -28.69
C ALA A 30 -15.07 -31.56 -27.73
N VAL A 31 -14.62 -31.31 -26.50
CA VAL A 31 -15.28 -30.39 -25.57
C VAL A 31 -15.18 -29.03 -26.25
N GLY A 32 -16.15 -28.76 -27.12
CA GLY A 32 -16.40 -27.43 -27.62
C GLY A 32 -16.54 -26.56 -26.39
N ALA A 33 -15.69 -25.54 -26.29
CA ALA A 33 -15.94 -24.41 -25.43
C ALA A 33 -17.33 -23.89 -25.80
N ALA A 34 -18.34 -24.31 -25.06
CA ALA A 34 -19.63 -23.67 -25.05
C ALA A 34 -19.33 -22.25 -24.59
N ALA A 35 -19.26 -21.32 -25.55
CA ALA A 35 -19.39 -19.92 -25.25
C ALA A 35 -20.72 -19.80 -24.50
N ALA A 36 -20.65 -19.65 -23.18
CA ALA A 36 -21.81 -19.38 -22.38
C ALA A 36 -22.53 -18.19 -23.04
N PRO A 37 -23.85 -18.27 -23.25
CA PRO A 37 -24.57 -17.16 -23.83
C PRO A 37 -24.27 -15.93 -22.98
N ALA A 38 -23.80 -14.86 -23.63
CA ALA A 38 -23.66 -13.57 -23.01
C ALA A 38 -25.05 -13.15 -22.54
N PHE A 39 -25.37 -13.47 -21.28
CA PHE A 39 -26.41 -12.76 -20.57
C PHE A 39 -25.92 -11.32 -20.55
N ALA A 40 -26.45 -10.51 -21.47
CA ALA A 40 -26.38 -9.07 -21.35
C ALA A 40 -26.92 -8.75 -19.97
N LEU A 41 -26.03 -8.51 -19.01
CA LEU A 41 -26.40 -8.17 -17.65
C LEU A 41 -27.28 -6.93 -17.77
N SER A 42 -28.58 -7.08 -17.49
CA SER A 42 -29.48 -5.94 -17.45
C SER A 42 -28.96 -4.96 -16.39
N GLY A 43 -29.05 -3.66 -16.67
CA GLY A 43 -28.53 -2.61 -15.80
C GLY A 43 -27.18 -2.01 -16.23
N ARG A 44 -26.70 -1.06 -15.43
CA ARG A 44 -25.49 -0.26 -15.68
C ARG A 44 -24.35 -0.72 -14.77
N PRO A 45 -23.07 -0.69 -15.22
CA PRO A 45 -21.93 -0.94 -14.34
C PRO A 45 -21.92 0.01 -13.13
N LYS A 46 -21.42 -0.45 -11.98
CA LYS A 46 -21.37 0.32 -10.73
C LYS A 46 -19.98 0.31 -10.10
N ALA A 47 -19.57 1.45 -9.56
CA ALA A 47 -18.33 1.61 -8.79
C ALA A 47 -18.59 1.68 -7.28
N ALA A 48 -19.20 0.62 -6.71
CA ALA A 48 -19.66 0.61 -5.31
C ALA A 48 -18.51 0.71 -4.28
N TRP A 49 -17.30 0.31 -4.65
CA TRP A 49 -16.09 0.36 -3.82
C TRP A 49 -15.42 1.74 -3.80
N GLY A 50 -16.02 2.73 -4.46
CA GLY A 50 -15.52 4.08 -4.50
C GLY A 50 -14.37 4.26 -5.50
N VAL A 51 -13.68 5.38 -5.34
CA VAL A 51 -12.56 5.80 -6.18
C VAL A 51 -11.40 6.19 -5.28
N GLN A 52 -10.19 6.12 -5.81
CA GLN A 52 -8.98 6.50 -5.08
C GLN A 52 -8.04 7.28 -5.99
N ALA A 53 -7.31 8.23 -5.42
CA ALA A 53 -6.18 8.89 -6.08
C ALA A 53 -4.87 8.43 -5.41
N GLY A 54 -3.80 8.26 -6.19
CA GLY A 54 -2.48 7.94 -5.64
C GLY A 54 -1.34 8.41 -6.52
N ASP A 55 -0.13 8.40 -5.96
CA ASP A 55 1.10 8.88 -6.58
C ASP A 55 0.90 10.19 -7.39
N VAL A 56 0.20 11.14 -6.77
CA VAL A 56 -0.06 12.46 -7.34
C VAL A 56 1.23 13.27 -7.33
N GLY A 57 1.54 13.87 -8.48
CA GLY A 57 2.67 14.78 -8.65
C GLY A 57 2.21 16.13 -9.22
N ALA A 58 3.18 16.95 -9.64
CA ALA A 58 2.89 18.30 -10.12
C ALA A 58 2.05 18.32 -11.41
N HIS A 59 2.20 17.30 -12.25
CA HIS A 59 1.55 17.25 -13.57
C HIS A 59 0.88 15.91 -13.86
N SER A 60 0.70 15.06 -12.85
CA SER A 60 0.20 13.70 -13.01
C SER A 60 -0.50 13.21 -11.76
N GLY A 61 -1.30 12.16 -11.93
CA GLY A 61 -1.88 11.40 -10.83
C GLY A 61 -2.42 10.08 -11.35
N LEU A 62 -2.65 9.13 -10.46
CA LEU A 62 -3.30 7.86 -10.77
C LEU A 62 -4.70 7.87 -10.17
N ILE A 63 -5.70 7.51 -10.96
CA ILE A 63 -7.08 7.39 -10.51
C ILE A 63 -7.49 5.93 -10.63
N TRP A 64 -7.95 5.36 -9.53
CA TRP A 64 -8.36 3.97 -9.40
C TRP A 64 -9.86 3.85 -9.16
N THR A 65 -10.46 2.76 -9.65
CA THR A 65 -11.80 2.32 -9.26
C THR A 65 -11.91 0.79 -9.36
N ARG A 66 -12.91 0.21 -8.70
CA ARG A 66 -13.41 -1.14 -8.98
C ARG A 66 -14.84 -1.13 -9.51
N SER A 67 -15.13 -1.96 -10.51
CA SER A 67 -16.45 -2.17 -11.12
C SER A 67 -17.11 -3.46 -10.58
N ASP A 68 -18.43 -3.55 -10.63
CA ASP A 68 -19.19 -4.78 -10.31
C ASP A 68 -19.21 -5.80 -11.47
N ARG A 69 -18.82 -5.37 -12.67
CA ARG A 69 -18.86 -6.15 -13.92
C ARG A 69 -17.83 -5.63 -14.94
N PRO A 70 -17.60 -6.29 -16.08
CA PRO A 70 -16.74 -5.76 -17.12
C PRO A 70 -17.20 -4.35 -17.55
N ALA A 71 -16.27 -3.40 -17.61
CA ALA A 71 -16.60 -2.00 -17.91
C ALA A 71 -15.41 -1.26 -18.52
N ARG A 72 -15.67 -0.33 -19.43
CA ARG A 72 -14.70 0.68 -19.85
C ARG A 72 -14.64 1.77 -18.79
N MET A 73 -13.47 1.98 -18.20
CA MET A 73 -13.23 3.10 -17.29
C MET A 73 -13.07 4.40 -18.09
N ILE A 74 -13.75 5.45 -17.66
CA ILE A 74 -13.59 6.81 -18.17
C ILE A 74 -13.36 7.73 -16.98
N VAL A 75 -12.28 8.51 -17.01
CA VAL A 75 -12.01 9.53 -15.98
C VAL A 75 -12.21 10.90 -16.59
N GLU A 76 -12.96 11.74 -15.92
CA GLU A 76 -13.11 13.15 -16.28
C GLU A 76 -12.51 14.01 -15.16
N THR A 77 -11.77 15.05 -15.54
CA THR A 77 -11.12 15.98 -14.61
C THR A 77 -11.58 17.40 -14.90
N SER A 78 -11.70 18.24 -13.87
CA SER A 78 -12.10 19.63 -13.99
C SER A 78 -11.52 20.47 -12.85
N ALA A 79 -11.39 21.77 -13.08
CA ALA A 79 -11.05 22.74 -12.04
C ALA A 79 -12.21 23.02 -11.07
N THR A 80 -13.43 22.54 -11.37
CA THR A 80 -14.62 22.77 -10.53
C THR A 80 -15.49 21.52 -10.47
N GLU A 81 -16.27 21.39 -9.40
CA GLU A 81 -17.26 20.32 -9.23
C GLU A 81 -18.38 20.29 -10.29
N SER A 82 -18.54 21.36 -11.07
CA SER A 82 -19.55 21.42 -12.13
C SER A 82 -19.20 20.58 -13.36
N PHE A 83 -17.93 20.20 -13.52
CA PHE A 83 -17.39 19.53 -14.71
C PHE A 83 -17.67 20.27 -16.03
N ARG A 84 -17.98 21.58 -15.99
CA ARG A 84 -18.05 22.43 -17.19
C ARG A 84 -16.65 22.55 -17.77
N ARG A 85 -16.45 22.05 -19.00
CA ARG A 85 -15.14 21.91 -19.69
C ARG A 85 -14.23 20.84 -19.08
N ALA A 86 -14.80 19.68 -18.73
CA ALA A 86 -13.99 18.56 -18.26
C ALA A 86 -13.03 18.02 -19.33
N THR A 87 -11.83 17.64 -18.90
CA THR A 87 -10.88 16.86 -19.70
C THR A 87 -11.16 15.38 -19.48
N LYS A 88 -11.39 14.65 -20.58
CA LYS A 88 -11.72 13.22 -20.56
C LYS A 88 -10.50 12.36 -20.84
N TRP A 89 -10.38 11.29 -20.08
CA TRP A 89 -9.34 10.27 -20.16
C TRP A 89 -10.01 8.91 -20.37
N HIS A 90 -9.61 8.21 -21.43
CA HIS A 90 -10.07 6.84 -21.66
C HIS A 90 -9.16 5.87 -20.92
N GLY A 91 -9.69 5.26 -19.88
CA GLY A 91 -9.01 4.27 -19.05
C GLY A 91 -9.06 2.86 -19.63
N PRO A 92 -8.57 1.87 -18.85
CA PRO A 92 -8.53 0.49 -19.27
C PRO A 92 -9.94 -0.12 -19.43
N LEU A 93 -9.99 -1.25 -20.13
CA LEU A 93 -11.12 -2.17 -20.02
C LEU A 93 -10.92 -2.98 -18.74
N ILE A 94 -11.81 -2.78 -17.79
CA ILE A 94 -11.82 -3.45 -16.50
C ILE A 94 -12.55 -4.79 -16.63
N GLY A 95 -12.02 -5.85 -16.03
CA GLY A 95 -12.62 -7.18 -16.10
C GLY A 95 -12.09 -8.16 -15.04
N ALA A 96 -12.52 -9.41 -15.10
CA ALA A 96 -12.21 -10.43 -14.09
C ALA A 96 -10.70 -10.68 -13.89
N GLY A 97 -9.88 -10.43 -14.92
CA GLY A 97 -8.42 -10.60 -14.87
C GLY A 97 -7.74 -9.75 -13.79
N THR A 98 -8.29 -8.58 -13.46
CA THR A 98 -7.82 -7.64 -12.44
C THR A 98 -8.80 -7.52 -11.27
N ASP A 99 -9.67 -8.51 -11.05
CA ASP A 99 -10.78 -8.42 -10.09
C ASP A 99 -11.63 -7.16 -10.26
N PHE A 100 -11.88 -6.83 -11.53
CA PHE A 100 -12.65 -5.66 -11.92
C PHE A 100 -12.10 -4.34 -11.37
N THR A 101 -10.79 -4.26 -11.10
CA THR A 101 -10.10 -3.01 -10.79
C THR A 101 -9.52 -2.38 -12.05
N GLY A 102 -9.32 -1.06 -12.03
CA GLY A 102 -8.61 -0.36 -13.08
C GLY A 102 -8.03 0.97 -12.60
N THR A 103 -6.85 1.29 -13.12
CA THR A 103 -6.12 2.53 -12.84
C THR A 103 -5.89 3.30 -14.12
N THR A 104 -6.26 4.59 -14.13
CA THR A 104 -5.98 5.51 -15.25
C THR A 104 -4.91 6.50 -14.83
N ARG A 105 -3.83 6.60 -15.61
CA ARG A 105 -2.77 7.60 -15.42
C ARG A 105 -3.14 8.92 -16.09
N LEU A 106 -3.25 9.96 -15.29
CA LEU A 106 -3.46 11.34 -15.74
C LEU A 106 -2.10 12.01 -16.00
N ARG A 107 -2.04 12.89 -17.01
CA ARG A 107 -0.84 13.66 -17.37
C ARG A 107 -1.20 15.10 -17.73
N GLY A 108 -0.22 16.00 -17.69
CA GLY A 108 -0.41 17.40 -18.08
C GLY A 108 -1.37 18.17 -17.17
N LEU A 109 -1.52 17.75 -15.91
CA LEU A 109 -2.31 18.48 -14.92
C LEU A 109 -1.63 19.80 -14.54
N PRO A 110 -2.39 20.85 -14.19
CA PRO A 110 -1.80 22.08 -13.68
C PRO A 110 -1.23 21.82 -12.26
N PRO A 111 -0.05 22.37 -11.92
CA PRO A 111 0.59 22.16 -10.62
C PRO A 111 -0.01 23.03 -9.53
N GLY A 112 -0.05 22.54 -8.28
CA GLY A 112 -0.56 23.27 -7.11
C GLY A 112 -2.08 23.46 -7.07
N GLU A 113 -2.81 22.87 -8.01
CA GLU A 113 -4.24 23.13 -8.19
C GLU A 113 -5.11 22.04 -7.56
N GLN A 114 -6.29 22.45 -7.09
CA GLN A 114 -7.34 21.53 -6.72
C GLN A 114 -7.97 20.95 -7.98
N ILE A 115 -7.87 19.63 -8.15
CA ILE A 115 -8.51 18.89 -9.24
C ILE A 115 -9.75 18.19 -8.70
N HIS A 116 -10.88 18.43 -9.35
CA HIS A 116 -12.08 17.59 -9.22
C HIS A 116 -12.03 16.51 -10.28
N TYR A 117 -12.30 15.26 -9.91
CA TYR A 117 -12.40 14.16 -10.87
C TYR A 117 -13.68 13.36 -10.66
N ARG A 118 -14.13 12.69 -11.71
CA ARG A 118 -15.18 11.68 -11.64
C ARG A 118 -14.85 10.49 -12.51
N VAL A 119 -15.22 9.32 -12.04
CA VAL A 119 -15.07 8.07 -12.79
C VAL A 119 -16.45 7.62 -13.26
N VAL A 120 -16.55 7.37 -14.57
CA VAL A 120 -17.74 6.82 -15.22
C VAL A 120 -17.37 5.47 -15.78
N LEU A 121 -18.17 4.46 -15.44
CA LEU A 121 -18.03 3.11 -15.98
C LEU A 121 -19.04 2.93 -17.12
N ALA A 122 -18.54 2.70 -18.32
CA ALA A 122 -19.38 2.41 -19.49
C ALA A 122 -19.41 0.92 -19.77
N ASP A 123 -20.55 0.41 -20.19
CA ASP A 123 -20.65 -0.95 -20.69
C ASP A 123 -19.75 -1.13 -21.93
N PRO A 124 -18.96 -2.23 -22.02
CA PRO A 124 -18.04 -2.42 -23.13
C PRO A 124 -18.74 -2.64 -24.47
N ASP A 125 -19.98 -3.15 -24.46
CA ASP A 125 -20.74 -3.50 -25.66
C ASP A 125 -21.75 -2.40 -26.06
N ASP A 126 -22.21 -1.59 -25.11
CA ASP A 126 -22.97 -0.35 -25.40
C ASP A 126 -22.40 0.85 -24.61
N PRO A 127 -21.48 1.64 -25.19
CA PRO A 127 -20.85 2.77 -24.50
C PRO A 127 -21.82 3.86 -24.00
N ARG A 128 -23.09 3.86 -24.45
CA ARG A 128 -24.13 4.78 -23.95
C ARG A 128 -24.74 4.31 -22.64
N ARG A 129 -24.57 3.03 -22.29
CA ARG A 129 -25.00 2.44 -21.03
C ARG A 129 -23.92 2.68 -19.96
N THR A 130 -23.95 3.86 -19.37
CA THR A 130 -23.00 4.27 -18.33
C THR A 130 -23.60 4.16 -16.93
N GLY A 131 -22.77 3.80 -15.95
CA GLY A 131 -23.07 3.89 -14.52
C GLY A 131 -23.17 5.32 -14.02
N GLU A 132 -23.64 5.47 -12.77
CA GLU A 132 -23.58 6.74 -12.05
C GLU A 132 -22.12 7.15 -11.81
N PRO A 133 -21.73 8.42 -12.06
CA PRO A 133 -20.37 8.86 -11.79
C PRO A 133 -20.04 8.82 -10.30
N VAL A 134 -18.84 8.38 -9.96
CA VAL A 134 -18.28 8.50 -8.61
C VAL A 134 -17.22 9.59 -8.60
N THR A 135 -17.38 10.59 -7.72
CA THR A 135 -16.56 11.80 -7.69
C THR A 135 -15.49 11.75 -6.61
N GLY A 136 -14.40 12.46 -6.84
CA GLY A 136 -13.38 12.73 -5.85
C GLY A 136 -12.61 14.02 -6.16
N THR A 137 -11.66 14.33 -5.30
CA THR A 137 -10.78 15.49 -5.43
C THR A 137 -9.36 15.14 -5.02
N PHE A 138 -8.38 15.86 -5.55
CA PHE A 138 -7.01 15.85 -5.05
C PHE A 138 -6.30 17.17 -5.39
N ARG A 139 -5.26 17.52 -4.66
CA ARG A 139 -4.38 18.65 -5.00
C ARG A 139 -3.14 18.13 -5.73
N THR A 140 -2.81 18.70 -6.88
CA THR A 140 -1.51 18.42 -7.50
C THR A 140 -0.40 19.09 -6.71
N THR A 141 0.77 18.45 -6.69
CA THR A 141 1.94 19.01 -6.02
C THR A 141 2.24 20.44 -6.49
N PRO A 142 2.46 21.41 -5.58
CA PRO A 142 2.90 22.74 -5.94
C PRO A 142 4.35 22.72 -6.43
N VAL A 143 4.65 23.55 -7.43
CA VAL A 143 6.02 23.78 -7.90
C VAL A 143 6.69 24.94 -7.16
N GLY A 144 5.89 25.79 -6.51
CA GLY A 144 6.35 26.89 -5.68
C GLY A 144 6.60 26.45 -4.24
N ARG A 145 7.55 27.12 -3.56
CA ARG A 145 7.85 26.86 -2.14
C ARG A 145 6.76 27.41 -1.21
N ARG A 146 6.08 28.48 -1.60
CA ARG A 146 5.21 29.29 -0.70
C ARG A 146 3.94 28.57 -0.26
N ASP A 147 3.53 27.53 -0.96
CA ASP A 147 2.26 26.82 -0.71
C ASP A 147 2.32 25.90 0.52
N GLY A 148 3.52 25.62 1.04
CA GLY A 148 3.71 24.67 2.14
C GLY A 148 3.38 23.23 1.74
N VAL A 149 3.42 22.32 2.72
CA VAL A 149 2.95 20.94 2.57
C VAL A 149 2.29 20.51 3.87
N ARG A 150 1.15 19.82 3.80
CA ARG A 150 0.57 19.08 4.93
C ARG A 150 0.27 17.65 4.50
N PHE A 151 0.77 16.66 5.24
CA PHE A 151 0.42 15.27 4.99
C PHE A 151 0.25 14.50 6.30
N LEU A 152 -0.42 13.36 6.21
CA LEU A 152 -0.63 12.46 7.34
C LEU A 152 0.11 11.14 7.10
N TRP A 153 0.44 10.40 8.16
CA TRP A 153 0.96 9.03 8.04
C TRP A 153 0.46 8.11 9.15
N SER A 154 0.32 6.82 8.83
CA SER A 154 0.03 5.74 9.79
C SER A 154 0.09 4.37 9.07
N GLY A 155 -0.15 3.27 9.79
CA GLY A 155 -0.37 1.93 9.24
C GLY A 155 -1.47 1.15 9.98
N ASP A 156 -1.49 -0.16 9.77
CA ASP A 156 -2.20 -1.16 10.59
C ASP A 156 -3.73 -1.11 10.49
N ILE A 157 -4.29 -1.70 9.43
CA ILE A 157 -5.72 -1.63 9.08
C ILE A 157 -6.38 -3.02 9.11
N ALA A 158 -7.40 -3.17 9.96
CA ALA A 158 -8.24 -4.36 10.11
C ALA A 158 -7.52 -5.59 10.72
N GLY A 159 -6.67 -5.34 11.71
CA GLY A 159 -5.78 -6.34 12.33
C GLY A 159 -6.25 -6.95 13.64
N GLN A 160 -5.66 -8.10 14.00
CA GLN A 160 -5.85 -8.82 15.26
C GLN A 160 -7.31 -9.05 15.71
N GLY A 161 -8.22 -9.15 14.72
CA GLY A 161 -9.65 -9.40 14.94
C GLY A 161 -10.53 -8.14 15.02
N TRP A 162 -9.95 -6.95 14.87
CA TRP A 162 -10.67 -5.67 14.90
C TRP A 162 -10.94 -5.15 13.49
N GLY A 163 -11.98 -5.70 12.85
CA GLY A 163 -12.48 -5.26 11.55
C GLY A 163 -13.43 -4.06 11.62
N ILE A 164 -14.24 -3.88 10.58
CA ILE A 164 -15.22 -2.79 10.50
C ILE A 164 -16.33 -3.02 11.51
N ASN A 165 -16.53 -2.09 12.45
CA ASN A 165 -17.63 -2.13 13.40
C ASN A 165 -18.71 -1.07 13.06
N PRO A 166 -19.84 -1.47 12.44
CA PRO A 166 -20.87 -0.53 12.01
C PRO A 166 -21.59 0.12 13.19
N ASP A 167 -21.67 -0.54 14.35
CA ASP A 167 -22.32 0.01 15.55
C ASP A 167 -21.57 1.23 16.10
N LEU A 168 -20.27 1.33 15.78
CA LEU A 168 -19.40 2.45 16.16
C LEU A 168 -19.13 3.42 15.00
N GLY A 169 -19.79 3.22 13.86
CA GLY A 169 -19.62 4.06 12.66
C GLY A 169 -18.41 3.70 11.79
N GLY A 170 -17.86 2.48 11.91
CA GLY A 170 -16.75 2.01 11.08
C GLY A 170 -15.40 2.60 11.48
N TYR A 171 -14.51 2.83 10.50
CA TYR A 171 -13.18 3.39 10.72
C TYR A 171 -13.19 4.92 10.89
N ARG A 172 -13.73 5.40 12.00
CA ARG A 172 -13.91 6.84 12.29
C ARG A 172 -12.62 7.67 12.18
N VAL A 173 -11.45 7.09 12.46
CA VAL A 173 -10.16 7.78 12.33
C VAL A 173 -9.93 8.35 10.92
N TYR A 174 -10.45 7.71 9.87
CA TYR A 174 -10.33 8.24 8.51
C TYR A 174 -11.13 9.52 8.29
N GLU A 175 -12.23 9.71 9.01
CA GLU A 175 -12.98 10.97 8.97
C GLU A 175 -12.21 12.09 9.69
N ASP A 176 -11.61 11.79 10.85
CA ASP A 176 -10.74 12.73 11.56
C ASP A 176 -9.56 13.17 10.68
N MET A 177 -8.91 12.21 10.02
CA MET A 177 -7.81 12.47 9.08
C MET A 177 -8.28 13.27 7.86
N ARG A 178 -9.44 12.92 7.27
CA ARG A 178 -10.02 13.65 6.13
C ARG A 178 -10.30 15.11 6.47
N ALA A 179 -10.80 15.38 7.67
CA ALA A 179 -11.16 16.72 8.13
C ALA A 179 -9.95 17.66 8.26
N LEU A 180 -8.73 17.13 8.42
CA LEU A 180 -7.50 17.91 8.43
C LEU A 180 -7.08 18.43 7.04
N ASN A 181 -7.75 17.94 5.99
CA ASN A 181 -7.53 18.33 4.58
C ASN A 181 -6.04 18.25 4.18
N PRO A 182 -5.38 17.08 4.31
CA PRO A 182 -3.99 16.92 3.92
C PRO A 182 -3.83 16.89 2.39
N ASP A 183 -2.64 17.22 1.91
CA ASP A 183 -2.25 17.10 0.50
C ASP A 183 -2.14 15.63 0.06
N PHE A 184 -1.73 14.75 0.98
CA PHE A 184 -1.72 13.29 0.80
C PHE A 184 -1.64 12.56 2.14
N PHE A 185 -1.83 11.24 2.09
CA PHE A 185 -1.62 10.30 3.19
C PHE A 185 -0.54 9.28 2.83
N LEU A 186 0.38 9.03 3.74
CA LEU A 186 1.38 7.96 3.66
C LEU A 186 0.88 6.76 4.48
N CYS A 187 0.53 5.67 3.80
CA CYS A 187 0.18 4.41 4.46
C CYS A 187 1.44 3.54 4.54
N SER A 188 1.98 3.37 5.74
CA SER A 188 3.30 2.77 6.01
C SER A 188 3.29 1.24 6.09
N GLY A 189 2.26 0.56 5.60
CA GLY A 189 2.15 -0.90 5.70
C GLY A 189 0.87 -1.37 6.34
N ASP A 190 0.73 -2.69 6.43
CA ASP A 190 -0.42 -3.38 7.02
C ASP A 190 -1.76 -2.83 6.51
N ASN A 191 -1.82 -2.65 5.19
CA ASN A 191 -3.02 -2.21 4.49
C ASN A 191 -4.16 -3.22 4.61
N ILE A 192 -3.82 -4.47 4.91
CA ILE A 192 -4.70 -5.58 5.24
C ILE A 192 -4.00 -6.48 6.25
N TYR A 193 -4.77 -7.39 6.85
CA TYR A 193 -4.22 -8.57 7.54
C TYR A 193 -4.66 -9.83 6.81
N ALA A 194 -3.84 -10.33 5.89
CA ALA A 194 -4.12 -11.51 5.09
C ALA A 194 -4.13 -12.81 5.92
N ASP A 195 -3.45 -12.80 7.06
CA ASP A 195 -3.17 -13.92 7.95
C ASP A 195 -3.98 -13.87 9.27
N ALA A 196 -4.80 -12.84 9.47
CA ALA A 196 -5.69 -12.68 10.61
C ALA A 196 -7.16 -12.81 10.19
N PRO A 197 -7.83 -13.93 10.51
CA PRO A 197 -9.28 -14.06 10.36
C PRO A 197 -10.04 -13.04 11.23
N ILE A 198 -11.18 -12.57 10.73
CA ILE A 198 -12.08 -11.66 11.45
C ILE A 198 -13.31 -12.44 11.91
N LEU A 199 -13.44 -12.61 13.23
CA LEU A 199 -14.62 -13.23 13.84
C LEU A 199 -15.81 -12.26 13.84
N PRO A 200 -17.07 -12.74 13.77
CA PRO A 200 -18.25 -11.87 13.78
C PRO A 200 -18.35 -10.97 15.01
N SER A 201 -17.81 -11.41 16.16
CA SER A 201 -17.76 -10.60 17.37
C SER A 201 -16.65 -11.01 18.31
N VAL A 202 -16.17 -10.06 19.10
CA VAL A 202 -15.19 -10.26 20.18
C VAL A 202 -15.74 -9.64 21.47
N THR A 203 -15.79 -10.41 22.55
CA THR A 203 -16.17 -9.91 23.88
C THR A 203 -14.94 -9.36 24.60
N LEU A 204 -15.01 -8.10 25.02
CA LEU A 204 -13.94 -7.40 25.72
C LEU A 204 -13.89 -7.80 27.21
N PRO A 205 -12.77 -7.55 27.91
CA PRO A 205 -12.64 -7.87 29.34
C PRO A 205 -13.69 -7.22 30.24
N ASP A 206 -14.23 -6.05 29.85
CA ASP A 206 -15.27 -5.33 30.59
C ASP A 206 -16.71 -5.69 30.18
N GLY A 207 -16.87 -6.71 29.32
CA GLY A 207 -18.18 -7.20 28.88
C GLY A 207 -18.77 -6.47 27.67
N ARG A 208 -18.15 -5.39 27.18
CA ARG A 208 -18.53 -4.79 25.88
C ARG A 208 -18.25 -5.77 24.75
N VAL A 209 -18.97 -5.63 23.63
CA VAL A 209 -18.83 -6.51 22.46
C VAL A 209 -18.47 -5.68 21.23
N TRP A 210 -17.37 -6.04 20.58
CA TRP A 210 -17.04 -5.57 19.25
C TRP A 210 -17.75 -6.44 18.21
N ARG A 211 -18.39 -5.85 17.22
CA ARG A 211 -19.11 -6.57 16.15
C ARG A 211 -18.51 -6.23 14.81
N ASN A 212 -18.00 -7.24 14.11
CA ASN A 212 -17.36 -7.06 12.82
C ASN A 212 -18.35 -7.27 11.68
N VAL A 213 -18.20 -6.49 10.62
CA VAL A 213 -18.56 -6.97 9.28
C VAL A 213 -17.67 -8.16 8.94
N THR A 214 -18.23 -9.23 8.38
CA THR A 214 -17.49 -10.42 7.93
C THR A 214 -17.68 -10.66 6.45
N THR A 215 -16.66 -11.27 5.82
CA THR A 215 -16.71 -11.80 4.46
C THR A 215 -16.12 -13.21 4.46
N GLU A 216 -16.42 -13.99 3.43
CA GLU A 216 -15.89 -15.35 3.30
C GLU A 216 -14.35 -15.33 3.28
N GLU A 217 -13.75 -14.42 2.52
CA GLU A 217 -12.29 -14.32 2.38
C GLU A 217 -11.59 -13.85 3.66
N LYS A 218 -12.31 -13.22 4.60
CA LYS A 218 -11.78 -12.83 5.91
C LYS A 218 -12.15 -13.81 7.03
N SER A 219 -12.80 -14.92 6.72
CA SER A 219 -13.13 -15.97 7.69
C SER A 219 -11.97 -16.95 7.95
N LYS A 220 -10.93 -16.91 7.12
CA LYS A 220 -9.70 -17.68 7.26
C LYS A 220 -8.48 -16.88 6.78
N VAL A 221 -7.30 -17.51 6.84
CA VAL A 221 -6.08 -16.98 6.24
C VAL A 221 -6.14 -16.99 4.71
N ALA A 222 -5.52 -16.02 4.06
CA ALA A 222 -5.45 -15.93 2.61
C ALA A 222 -4.30 -16.77 2.04
N GLU A 223 -4.61 -17.58 1.05
CA GLU A 223 -3.65 -18.44 0.36
C GLU A 223 -3.73 -18.22 -1.15
N THR A 224 -4.95 -18.11 -1.68
CA THR A 224 -5.24 -17.92 -3.09
C THR A 224 -5.30 -16.44 -3.45
N LEU A 225 -5.08 -16.12 -4.73
CA LEU A 225 -5.24 -14.75 -5.23
C LEU A 225 -6.64 -14.17 -4.95
N ALA A 226 -7.69 -14.99 -5.00
CA ALA A 226 -9.05 -14.56 -4.71
C ALA A 226 -9.22 -14.13 -3.24
N GLU A 227 -8.58 -14.85 -2.31
CA GLU A 227 -8.60 -14.52 -0.88
C GLU A 227 -7.80 -13.25 -0.58
N PHE A 228 -6.61 -13.09 -1.18
CA PHE A 228 -5.85 -11.83 -1.07
C PHE A 228 -6.66 -10.64 -1.62
N ARG A 229 -7.26 -10.77 -2.81
CA ARG A 229 -8.19 -9.74 -3.35
C ARG A 229 -9.35 -9.45 -2.40
N GLY A 230 -9.90 -10.48 -1.77
CA GLY A 230 -10.96 -10.35 -0.77
C GLY A 230 -10.52 -9.57 0.46
N ALA A 231 -9.29 -9.77 0.93
CA ALA A 231 -8.73 -9.02 2.04
C ALA A 231 -8.58 -7.53 1.71
N PHE A 232 -8.06 -7.16 0.54
CA PHE A 232 -7.99 -5.75 0.12
C PHE A 232 -9.38 -5.14 -0.10
N ARG A 233 -10.31 -5.90 -0.68
CA ARG A 233 -11.69 -5.46 -0.91
C ARG A 233 -12.48 -5.23 0.37
N TYR A 234 -12.18 -5.96 1.45
CA TYR A 234 -12.86 -5.86 2.74
C TYR A 234 -12.85 -4.44 3.28
N ASN A 235 -11.68 -3.77 3.25
CA ASN A 235 -11.53 -2.41 3.78
C ASN A 235 -12.40 -1.40 3.03
N LEU A 236 -12.66 -1.62 1.73
CA LEU A 236 -13.53 -0.76 0.92
C LEU A 236 -15.03 -0.93 1.21
N LEU A 237 -15.41 -1.82 2.15
CA LEU A 237 -16.78 -1.85 2.69
C LEU A 237 -17.03 -0.69 3.66
N ASP A 238 -15.97 -0.14 4.28
CA ASP A 238 -16.07 0.99 5.19
C ASP A 238 -16.39 2.30 4.44
N GLU A 239 -17.32 3.09 4.97
CA GLU A 239 -17.71 4.35 4.35
C GLU A 239 -16.69 5.47 4.61
N ASN A 240 -16.09 5.53 5.80
CA ASN A 240 -15.11 6.58 6.12
C ASN A 240 -13.88 6.42 5.24
N LEU A 241 -13.39 5.18 5.06
CA LEU A 241 -12.26 4.91 4.18
C LEU A 241 -12.58 5.28 2.72
N ARG A 242 -13.77 4.92 2.19
CA ARG A 242 -14.15 5.31 0.82
C ARG A 242 -14.24 6.83 0.65
N ARG A 243 -14.77 7.56 1.64
CA ARG A 243 -14.83 9.03 1.61
C ARG A 243 -13.44 9.66 1.68
N PHE A 244 -12.57 9.11 2.53
CA PHE A 244 -11.18 9.53 2.64
C PHE A 244 -10.43 9.32 1.33
N ASN A 245 -10.47 8.12 0.76
CA ASN A 245 -9.78 7.79 -0.49
C ASN A 245 -10.25 8.63 -1.69
N ALA A 246 -11.52 9.07 -1.67
CA ALA A 246 -12.05 9.94 -2.71
C ALA A 246 -11.50 11.38 -2.64
N GLN A 247 -10.89 11.80 -1.53
CA GLN A 247 -10.46 13.19 -1.33
C GLN A 247 -8.97 13.36 -1.00
N VAL A 248 -8.36 12.34 -0.41
CA VAL A 248 -6.97 12.34 0.03
C VAL A 248 -6.18 11.35 -0.82
N PRO A 249 -5.22 11.82 -1.63
CA PRO A 249 -4.31 10.94 -2.34
C PRO A 249 -3.50 10.09 -1.38
N THR A 250 -3.32 8.81 -1.69
CA THR A 250 -2.52 7.90 -0.87
C THR A 250 -1.20 7.55 -1.56
N ILE A 251 -0.11 7.64 -0.80
CA ILE A 251 1.17 7.01 -1.09
C ILE A 251 1.21 5.71 -0.28
N THR A 252 0.99 4.59 -0.95
CA THR A 252 0.95 3.28 -0.28
C THR A 252 2.32 2.60 -0.29
N GLN A 253 2.69 2.06 0.87
CA GLN A 253 3.76 1.10 1.14
C GLN A 253 3.12 -0.20 1.66
N TRP A 254 3.80 -1.33 1.54
CA TRP A 254 3.38 -2.60 2.15
C TRP A 254 4.33 -3.00 3.29
N ASP A 255 3.88 -3.89 4.14
CA ASP A 255 4.64 -4.51 5.22
C ASP A 255 4.39 -6.03 5.21
N ASP A 256 4.41 -6.71 6.36
CA ASP A 256 4.28 -8.16 6.41
C ASP A 256 2.85 -8.66 6.27
N HIS A 257 1.88 -7.99 6.87
CA HIS A 257 0.51 -8.51 6.95
C HIS A 257 -0.25 -8.45 5.61
N GLU A 258 0.29 -7.81 4.58
CA GLU A 258 -0.12 -8.07 3.19
C GLU A 258 0.06 -9.53 2.78
N VAL A 259 1.02 -10.24 3.36
CA VAL A 259 1.37 -11.63 3.02
C VAL A 259 1.12 -12.57 4.20
N HIS A 260 1.91 -12.40 5.27
CA HIS A 260 1.92 -13.20 6.48
C HIS A 260 2.82 -12.50 7.52
N ASN A 261 2.39 -12.44 8.78
CA ASN A 261 3.18 -11.88 9.88
C ASN A 261 4.65 -12.32 9.83
N ASN A 262 5.57 -11.37 9.94
CA ASN A 262 7.00 -11.60 10.02
C ASN A 262 7.63 -12.29 8.78
N TRP A 263 7.01 -12.22 7.60
CA TRP A 263 7.53 -12.96 6.45
C TRP A 263 8.85 -12.41 5.90
N TYR A 264 9.61 -13.31 5.29
CA TYR A 264 10.81 -13.01 4.52
C TYR A 264 10.93 -13.95 3.31
N PRO A 265 11.65 -13.56 2.24
CA PRO A 265 11.84 -14.39 1.06
C PRO A 265 12.43 -15.77 1.40
N GLY A 266 11.78 -16.84 0.93
CA GLY A 266 12.19 -18.22 1.19
C GLY A 266 11.71 -18.82 2.53
N GLN A 267 10.88 -18.12 3.31
CA GLN A 267 10.27 -18.70 4.49
C GLN A 267 9.28 -19.82 4.10
N ILE A 268 9.36 -20.94 4.81
CA ILE A 268 8.39 -22.04 4.75
C ILE A 268 7.59 -22.04 6.05
N LEU A 269 6.27 -21.87 5.95
CA LEU A 269 5.39 -21.73 7.11
C LEU A 269 5.21 -23.05 7.86
N ASP A 270 5.28 -22.98 9.19
CA ASP A 270 4.86 -24.04 10.11
C ASP A 270 3.55 -23.68 10.83
N ASP A 271 2.53 -23.37 10.03
CA ASP A 271 1.20 -23.00 10.53
C ASP A 271 0.12 -23.88 9.91
N ALA A 272 -0.54 -24.70 10.73
CA ALA A 272 -1.59 -25.63 10.29
C ALA A 272 -2.80 -24.97 9.61
N ARG A 273 -2.99 -23.65 9.76
CA ARG A 273 -4.02 -22.89 9.04
C ARG A 273 -3.77 -22.83 7.53
N TYR A 274 -2.53 -23.03 7.10
CA TYR A 274 -2.09 -22.93 5.71
C TYR A 274 -1.87 -24.31 5.09
N THR A 275 -2.36 -24.48 3.87
CA THR A 275 -2.02 -25.57 2.95
C THR A 275 -0.87 -25.19 2.03
N GLU A 276 -0.85 -23.94 1.53
CA GLU A 276 0.31 -23.36 0.86
C GLU A 276 1.32 -22.87 1.91
N LYS A 277 2.53 -23.44 1.91
CA LYS A 277 3.56 -23.14 2.92
C LYS A 277 4.64 -22.21 2.41
N ASP A 278 4.83 -22.10 1.11
CA ASP A 278 5.88 -21.26 0.54
C ASP A 278 5.43 -19.80 0.51
N THR A 279 6.04 -18.98 1.36
CA THR A 279 5.73 -17.54 1.43
C THR A 279 6.05 -16.80 0.15
N ASN A 280 6.95 -17.28 -0.71
CA ASN A 280 7.19 -16.65 -2.01
C ASN A 280 5.95 -16.74 -2.91
N VAL A 281 5.21 -17.87 -2.82
CA VAL A 281 3.96 -18.07 -3.57
C VAL A 281 2.87 -17.15 -3.03
N LEU A 282 2.76 -17.05 -1.70
CA LEU A 282 1.82 -16.14 -1.04
C LEU A 282 2.13 -14.66 -1.37
N ALA A 283 3.41 -14.27 -1.30
CA ALA A 283 3.87 -12.92 -1.60
C ALA A 283 3.60 -12.54 -3.07
N ALA A 284 3.82 -13.45 -4.02
CA ALA A 284 3.51 -13.18 -5.44
C ALA A 284 2.01 -12.98 -5.67
N ARG A 285 1.15 -13.76 -5.00
CA ARG A 285 -0.32 -13.61 -5.08
C ARG A 285 -0.78 -12.32 -4.41
N SER A 286 -0.21 -11.99 -3.25
CA SER A 286 -0.50 -10.75 -2.53
C SER A 286 -0.05 -9.53 -3.32
N LEU A 287 1.19 -9.50 -3.84
CA LEU A 287 1.71 -8.38 -4.62
C LEU A 287 0.86 -8.11 -5.86
N ARG A 288 0.35 -9.16 -6.51
CA ARG A 288 -0.62 -9.00 -7.60
C ARG A 288 -1.90 -8.32 -7.11
N ALA A 289 -2.50 -8.78 -6.01
CA ALA A 289 -3.69 -8.14 -5.46
C ALA A 289 -3.41 -6.68 -5.01
N PHE A 290 -2.27 -6.43 -4.37
CA PHE A 290 -1.82 -5.10 -3.97
C PHE A 290 -1.70 -4.15 -5.18
N SER A 291 -1.09 -4.61 -6.28
CA SER A 291 -0.99 -3.84 -7.54
C SER A 291 -2.36 -3.52 -8.15
N GLU A 292 -3.32 -4.44 -7.99
CA GLU A 292 -4.70 -4.29 -8.49
C GLU A 292 -5.51 -3.31 -7.63
N TYR A 293 -5.28 -3.25 -6.32
CA TYR A 293 -6.09 -2.46 -5.39
C TYR A 293 -5.54 -1.07 -5.04
N PHE A 294 -4.24 -0.82 -5.28
CA PHE A 294 -3.62 0.47 -5.02
C PHE A 294 -3.06 1.16 -6.27
N PRO A 295 -3.33 2.46 -6.45
CA PRO A 295 -2.74 3.26 -7.53
C PRO A 295 -1.25 3.59 -7.27
N VAL A 296 -0.36 2.62 -7.54
CA VAL A 296 1.11 2.77 -7.39
C VAL A 296 1.80 2.88 -8.75
N SER A 297 2.60 3.93 -8.95
CA SER A 297 3.15 4.29 -10.26
C SER A 297 4.24 3.37 -10.79
N THR A 298 4.96 2.70 -9.88
CA THR A 298 6.03 1.74 -10.16
C THR A 298 5.57 0.28 -10.07
N LEU A 299 4.29 0.05 -9.80
CA LEU A 299 3.70 -1.28 -9.68
C LEU A 299 2.34 -1.33 -10.41
N PRO A 300 2.31 -1.11 -11.74
CA PRO A 300 1.08 -1.24 -12.50
C PRO A 300 0.59 -2.70 -12.49
N PRO A 301 -0.73 -2.96 -12.50
CA PRO A 301 -1.26 -4.32 -12.52
C PRO A 301 -0.70 -5.17 -13.67
N GLY A 302 -0.17 -6.34 -13.34
CA GLY A 302 0.37 -7.30 -14.31
C GLY A 302 1.80 -7.03 -14.79
N ASP A 303 2.54 -6.13 -14.12
CA ASP A 303 3.95 -5.89 -14.37
C ASP A 303 4.83 -6.69 -13.41
N ASP A 304 5.51 -7.70 -13.94
CA ASP A 304 6.39 -8.60 -13.17
C ASP A 304 7.71 -7.92 -12.73
N GLU A 305 8.06 -6.76 -13.28
CA GLU A 305 9.22 -5.96 -12.85
C GLU A 305 8.85 -4.80 -11.92
N GLY A 306 7.57 -4.69 -11.56
CA GLY A 306 7.06 -3.65 -10.70
C GLY A 306 7.66 -3.72 -9.28
N ARG A 307 7.67 -2.57 -8.58
CA ARG A 307 8.25 -2.45 -7.24
C ARG A 307 7.49 -1.48 -6.37
N VAL A 308 7.52 -1.71 -5.06
CA VAL A 308 6.93 -0.82 -4.04
C VAL A 308 7.81 0.41 -3.81
N TYR A 309 9.12 0.22 -3.61
CA TYR A 309 10.03 1.34 -3.31
C TYR A 309 10.16 2.33 -4.46
N ARG A 310 10.06 3.62 -4.15
CA ARG A 310 10.03 4.75 -5.10
C ARG A 310 10.21 6.08 -4.40
N VAL A 311 10.44 7.15 -5.17
CA VAL A 311 10.50 8.53 -4.64
C VAL A 311 9.31 9.33 -5.17
N LEU A 312 8.55 9.93 -4.26
CA LEU A 312 7.50 10.91 -4.60
C LEU A 312 8.04 12.30 -4.30
N ARG A 313 8.09 13.13 -5.32
CA ARG A 313 8.66 14.48 -5.24
C ARG A 313 7.54 15.49 -5.09
N HIS A 314 7.47 16.13 -3.93
CA HIS A 314 6.45 17.10 -3.57
C HIS A 314 7.04 18.53 -3.59
N GLY A 315 7.31 19.01 -4.80
CA GLY A 315 7.82 20.36 -5.03
C GLY A 315 9.24 20.55 -4.48
N PRO A 316 9.65 21.79 -4.18
CA PRO A 316 10.98 22.06 -3.61
C PRO A 316 11.08 21.74 -2.10
N LEU A 317 9.97 21.46 -1.43
CA LEU A 317 9.94 21.30 0.03
C LEU A 317 10.19 19.86 0.48
N LEU A 318 9.67 18.87 -0.23
CA LEU A 318 9.62 17.51 0.28
C LEU A 318 9.87 16.47 -0.82
N ASP A 319 10.79 15.55 -0.55
CA ASP A 319 10.86 14.26 -1.23
C ASP A 319 10.51 13.15 -0.20
N VAL A 320 9.61 12.25 -0.58
CA VAL A 320 9.25 11.05 0.21
C VAL A 320 9.90 9.83 -0.43
N PHE A 321 10.77 9.15 0.32
CA PHE A 321 11.48 7.94 -0.07
C PHE A 321 10.74 6.75 0.52
N VAL A 322 9.88 6.13 -0.28
CA VAL A 322 9.13 4.94 0.11
C VAL A 322 10.04 3.74 -0.01
N LEU A 323 10.22 3.01 1.08
CA LEU A 323 11.00 1.79 1.13
C LEU A 323 10.12 0.54 0.89
N ASP A 324 10.80 -0.58 0.80
CA ASP A 324 10.25 -1.94 0.86
C ASP A 324 11.25 -2.74 1.70
N MET A 325 10.92 -3.00 2.97
CA MET A 325 11.80 -3.73 3.87
C MET A 325 11.38 -5.20 4.03
N ARG A 326 10.58 -5.71 3.08
CA ARG A 326 10.08 -7.10 3.05
C ARG A 326 10.59 -7.89 1.86
N SER A 327 10.45 -7.37 0.63
CA SER A 327 10.74 -8.13 -0.59
C SER A 327 12.20 -8.60 -0.72
N TYR A 328 13.13 -7.87 -0.10
CA TYR A 328 14.57 -7.98 -0.41
C TYR A 328 15.44 -8.24 0.82
N ARG A 329 14.82 -8.44 1.98
CA ARG A 329 15.49 -8.72 3.25
C ARG A 329 16.01 -10.15 3.31
N ASN A 330 16.92 -10.41 4.25
CA ASN A 330 17.31 -11.76 4.66
C ASN A 330 16.31 -12.37 5.67
N ALA A 331 16.51 -13.66 5.95
CA ALA A 331 15.72 -14.40 6.93
C ALA A 331 15.81 -13.82 8.34
N ASN A 332 14.73 -13.95 9.11
CA ASN A 332 14.73 -13.61 10.53
C ASN A 332 15.74 -14.48 11.27
N SER A 333 16.54 -13.83 12.10
CA SER A 333 17.63 -14.48 12.81
C SER A 333 17.90 -13.71 14.11
N PRO A 334 18.82 -14.19 14.97
CA PRO A 334 19.26 -13.40 16.13
C PRO A 334 19.96 -12.08 15.77
N GLY A 335 20.23 -11.82 14.49
CA GLY A 335 20.80 -10.55 14.00
C GLY A 335 22.26 -10.31 14.39
N ARG A 336 23.03 -11.37 14.66
CA ARG A 336 24.39 -11.27 15.21
C ARG A 336 25.52 -11.43 14.19
N GLN A 337 25.20 -11.47 12.90
CA GLN A 337 26.19 -11.65 11.86
C GLN A 337 27.10 -10.41 11.80
N PRO A 338 28.43 -10.57 11.74
CA PRO A 338 29.34 -9.43 11.57
C PRO A 338 29.35 -8.90 10.12
N ASP A 339 28.81 -9.67 9.18
CA ASP A 339 28.60 -9.32 7.79
C ASP A 339 27.17 -9.69 7.33
N ASP A 340 26.53 -8.81 6.56
CA ASP A 340 25.19 -9.04 6.05
C ASP A 340 24.95 -8.27 4.74
N ALA A 341 25.37 -8.87 3.62
CA ALA A 341 25.29 -8.23 2.32
C ALA A 341 23.83 -8.03 1.84
N THR A 342 22.91 -8.89 2.29
CA THR A 342 21.49 -8.78 1.97
C THR A 342 20.81 -7.78 2.88
N GLY A 343 21.00 -7.89 4.21
CA GLY A 343 20.44 -6.98 5.19
C GLY A 343 18.92 -6.84 5.10
N ILE A 344 18.42 -5.65 5.44
CA ILE A 344 17.00 -5.35 5.52
C ILE A 344 16.43 -4.78 4.21
N LEU A 345 17.26 -4.12 3.38
CA LEU A 345 16.81 -3.49 2.12
C LEU A 345 17.21 -4.29 0.88
N GLY A 346 18.19 -5.20 0.97
CA GLY A 346 18.88 -5.72 -0.20
C GLY A 346 19.81 -4.69 -0.86
N ALA A 347 20.88 -5.17 -1.49
CA ALA A 347 21.92 -4.31 -2.07
C ALA A 347 21.41 -3.32 -3.13
N ARG A 348 20.43 -3.72 -3.96
CA ARG A 348 19.90 -2.87 -5.03
C ARG A 348 19.12 -1.68 -4.49
N GLN A 349 18.27 -1.89 -3.49
CA GLN A 349 17.49 -0.81 -2.90
C GLN A 349 18.35 0.11 -2.03
N LEU A 350 19.31 -0.42 -1.27
CA LEU A 350 20.26 0.41 -0.52
C LEU A 350 21.07 1.33 -1.46
N ALA A 351 21.60 0.80 -2.56
CA ALA A 351 22.30 1.60 -3.56
C ALA A 351 21.38 2.63 -4.24
N TRP A 352 20.13 2.26 -4.50
CA TRP A 352 19.11 3.19 -5.01
C TRP A 352 18.83 4.33 -4.01
N LEU A 353 18.64 4.01 -2.73
CA LEU A 353 18.30 4.97 -1.69
C LEU A 353 19.41 6.00 -1.51
N LYS A 354 20.66 5.54 -1.39
CA LYS A 354 21.84 6.41 -1.33
C LYS A 354 21.91 7.36 -2.52
N ARG A 355 21.75 6.83 -3.74
CA ARG A 355 21.78 7.64 -4.97
C ARG A 355 20.66 8.69 -4.99
N GLU A 356 19.43 8.31 -4.66
CA GLU A 356 18.31 9.24 -4.70
C GLU A 356 18.41 10.31 -3.59
N LEU A 357 18.88 9.95 -2.39
CA LEU A 357 19.13 10.90 -1.30
C LEU A 357 20.19 11.94 -1.71
N SER A 358 21.32 11.52 -2.27
CA SER A 358 22.38 12.44 -2.74
C SER A 358 21.93 13.32 -3.92
N ARG A 359 20.96 12.85 -4.73
CA ARG A 359 20.38 13.62 -5.85
C ARG A 359 19.30 14.60 -5.41
N SER A 360 18.63 14.34 -4.29
CA SER A 360 17.53 15.19 -3.82
C SER A 360 18.02 16.60 -3.47
N ARG A 361 17.18 17.58 -3.82
CA ARG A 361 17.37 19.00 -3.50
C ARG A 361 16.22 19.57 -2.67
N ALA A 362 15.27 18.71 -2.29
CA ALA A 362 14.17 19.11 -1.42
C ALA A 362 14.69 19.53 -0.05
N ALA A 363 13.99 20.48 0.58
CA ALA A 363 14.31 20.92 1.94
C ALA A 363 14.25 19.77 2.95
N TRP A 364 13.29 18.86 2.77
CA TRP A 364 13.06 17.68 3.58
C TRP A 364 13.07 16.40 2.76
N LYS A 365 13.62 15.35 3.36
CA LYS A 365 13.75 13.99 2.82
C LYS A 365 13.14 13.06 3.86
N VAL A 366 11.86 12.75 3.69
CA VAL A 366 11.15 11.81 4.57
C VAL A 366 11.44 10.41 4.09
N ILE A 367 12.03 9.59 4.94
CA ILE A 367 12.26 8.17 4.67
C ILE A 367 11.09 7.41 5.29
N ALA A 368 10.21 6.90 4.43
CA ALA A 368 9.04 6.12 4.82
C ALA A 368 9.45 4.65 4.91
N SER A 369 9.45 4.14 6.13
CA SER A 369 9.98 2.82 6.51
C SER A 369 8.82 2.02 7.07
N ASP A 370 8.58 0.83 6.54
CA ASP A 370 7.46 -0.01 6.99
C ASP A 370 7.68 -0.45 8.45
N MET A 371 8.91 -0.85 8.80
CA MET A 371 9.30 -1.18 10.17
C MET A 371 10.13 -0.07 10.87
N PRO A 372 10.20 -0.08 12.21
CA PRO A 372 11.05 0.81 12.98
C PRO A 372 12.55 0.44 12.92
N LEU A 373 13.40 1.43 13.21
CA LEU A 373 14.86 1.29 13.19
C LEU A 373 15.44 0.77 14.51
N GLY A 374 15.12 1.43 15.62
CA GLY A 374 15.72 1.14 16.92
C GLY A 374 14.85 0.27 17.83
N LEU A 375 13.62 -0.03 17.44
CA LEU A 375 12.69 -0.81 18.25
C LEU A 375 12.94 -2.31 18.07
N VAL A 376 13.10 -3.01 19.19
CA VAL A 376 13.36 -4.46 19.22
C VAL A 376 12.05 -5.22 19.03
N VAL A 377 11.77 -5.60 17.79
CA VAL A 377 10.58 -6.39 17.40
C VAL A 377 10.99 -7.86 17.28
N ALA A 378 10.58 -8.67 18.25
CA ALA A 378 10.96 -10.07 18.34
C ALA A 378 10.11 -10.96 17.42
N ASP A 379 10.75 -11.94 16.80
CA ASP A 379 10.12 -13.04 16.06
C ASP A 379 10.40 -14.36 16.80
N GLY A 380 9.42 -14.79 17.61
CA GLY A 380 9.60 -15.90 18.54
C GLY A 380 10.55 -15.57 19.70
N LYS A 381 11.38 -16.54 20.11
CA LYS A 381 12.19 -16.42 21.34
C LYS A 381 13.56 -15.76 21.13
N VAL A 382 14.12 -15.88 19.94
CA VAL A 382 15.54 -15.58 19.68
C VAL A 382 15.78 -14.77 18.41
N ASN A 383 14.81 -14.72 17.49
CA ASN A 383 14.96 -13.98 16.24
C ASN A 383 14.30 -12.62 16.34
N PHE A 384 14.64 -11.74 15.42
CA PHE A 384 14.09 -10.40 15.31
C PHE A 384 13.57 -10.13 13.91
N GLU A 385 12.48 -9.37 13.86
CA GLU A 385 11.81 -8.95 12.63
C GLU A 385 12.36 -7.62 12.12
N ALA A 386 12.53 -6.64 13.00
CA ALA A 386 12.92 -5.31 12.57
C ALA A 386 14.45 -5.20 12.35
N VAL A 387 14.92 -3.96 12.28
CA VAL A 387 16.35 -3.62 12.16
C VAL A 387 17.10 -3.96 13.45
N ALA A 388 16.58 -3.53 14.60
CA ALA A 388 17.23 -3.68 15.90
C ALA A 388 17.13 -5.13 16.42
N GLN A 389 18.23 -5.60 17.01
CA GLN A 389 18.39 -6.98 17.47
C GLN A 389 18.60 -7.11 18.99
N GLY A 390 18.53 -6.00 19.71
CA GLY A 390 18.53 -5.95 21.16
C GLY A 390 19.92 -6.07 21.80
N ASP A 391 21.00 -5.85 21.05
CA ASP A 391 22.35 -5.72 21.62
C ASP A 391 22.90 -4.32 21.43
N PRO A 392 23.16 -3.61 22.55
CA PRO A 392 23.51 -2.20 22.54
C PRO A 392 24.91 -1.90 22.00
N GLY A 393 25.60 -2.90 21.45
CA GLY A 393 26.97 -2.85 20.97
C GLY A 393 27.14 -2.24 19.58
N ALA A 394 28.24 -2.62 18.92
CA ALA A 394 28.47 -2.22 17.54
C ALA A 394 27.39 -2.83 16.62
N PRO A 395 27.04 -2.17 15.48
CA PRO A 395 26.01 -2.68 14.59
C PRO A 395 26.32 -4.08 14.10
N LEU A 396 25.33 -4.97 14.17
CA LEU A 396 25.39 -6.34 13.67
C LEU A 396 24.16 -6.65 12.82
N GLY A 397 24.26 -7.69 11.99
CA GLY A 397 23.16 -8.16 11.13
C GLY A 397 22.57 -7.02 10.31
N ARG A 398 21.24 -6.81 10.45
CA ARG A 398 20.49 -5.81 9.70
C ARG A 398 20.85 -4.36 10.06
N GLU A 399 21.38 -4.11 11.26
CA GLU A 399 21.83 -2.78 11.67
C GLU A 399 23.02 -2.29 10.82
N LEU A 400 23.80 -3.21 10.22
CA LEU A 400 24.93 -2.86 9.37
C LEU A 400 24.52 -2.00 8.17
N GLN A 401 23.39 -2.30 7.53
CA GLN A 401 22.90 -1.49 6.40
C GLN A 401 22.40 -0.11 6.83
N ILE A 402 21.79 -0.02 8.02
CA ILE A 402 21.37 1.27 8.58
C ILE A 402 22.58 2.11 8.97
N ALA A 403 23.60 1.51 9.61
CA ALA A 403 24.87 2.17 9.89
C ALA A 403 25.56 2.66 8.60
N GLU A 404 25.55 1.85 7.53
CA GLU A 404 26.10 2.22 6.23
C GLU A 404 25.34 3.40 5.58
N LEU A 405 24.01 3.43 5.70
CA LEU A 405 23.16 4.50 5.19
C LEU A 405 23.34 5.80 5.99
N LEU A 406 23.34 5.71 7.31
CA LEU A 406 23.52 6.86 8.21
C LEU A 406 24.90 7.51 8.02
N ARG A 407 25.95 6.68 7.87
CA ARG A 407 27.28 7.12 7.44
C ARG A 407 27.21 7.87 6.11
N HIS A 408 26.56 7.28 5.10
CA HIS A 408 26.42 7.90 3.79
C HIS A 408 25.76 9.28 3.87
N ILE A 409 24.66 9.42 4.61
CA ILE A 409 23.96 10.70 4.82
C ILE A 409 24.90 11.74 5.44
N LYS A 410 25.66 11.37 6.47
CA LYS A 410 26.63 12.25 7.12
C LYS A 410 27.74 12.72 6.17
N HIS A 411 28.44 11.79 5.51
CA HIS A 411 29.61 12.13 4.68
C HIS A 411 29.23 12.86 3.39
N ASP A 412 28.06 12.55 2.79
CA ASP A 412 27.52 13.30 1.64
C ASP A 412 26.83 14.62 2.06
N ARG A 413 26.78 14.92 3.37
CA ARG A 413 26.16 16.12 3.94
C ARG A 413 24.71 16.30 3.52
N ILE A 414 23.95 15.21 3.50
CA ILE A 414 22.55 15.18 3.09
C ILE A 414 21.69 15.84 4.18
N THR A 415 21.01 16.92 3.84
CA THR A 415 20.23 17.70 4.82
C THR A 415 18.75 17.29 4.89
N GLY A 416 18.14 17.48 6.06
CA GLY A 416 16.69 17.43 6.26
C GLY A 416 16.11 16.02 6.23
N THR A 417 16.84 15.02 6.72
CA THR A 417 16.35 13.63 6.81
C THR A 417 15.57 13.38 8.10
N LEU A 418 14.45 12.67 7.99
CA LEU A 418 13.72 12.09 9.13
C LEU A 418 13.03 10.79 8.71
N TRP A 419 12.67 9.96 9.68
CA TRP A 419 12.04 8.66 9.46
C TRP A 419 10.61 8.65 9.99
N LEU A 420 9.69 8.08 9.21
CA LEU A 420 8.30 7.84 9.61
C LEU A 420 8.01 6.34 9.48
N THR A 421 7.51 5.74 10.57
CA THR A 421 7.31 4.28 10.68
C THR A 421 5.95 3.92 11.31
N ALA A 422 5.55 2.64 11.19
CA ALA A 422 4.34 2.04 11.78
C ALA A 422 4.70 0.69 12.48
N ASP A 423 4.03 -0.42 12.14
CA ASP A 423 4.28 -1.81 12.58
C ASP A 423 3.96 -2.11 14.06
N VAL A 424 4.36 -1.26 15.00
CA VAL A 424 4.35 -1.62 16.44
C VAL A 424 3.04 -1.31 17.18
N HIS A 425 2.04 -0.74 16.49
CA HIS A 425 0.68 -0.48 17.00
C HIS A 425 0.62 0.41 18.26
N TYR A 426 1.46 1.44 18.27
CA TYR A 426 1.37 2.58 19.17
C TYR A 426 2.03 3.80 18.53
N THR A 427 1.95 4.96 19.19
CA THR A 427 2.62 6.17 18.72
C THR A 427 3.75 6.62 19.64
N SER A 428 4.88 7.02 19.06
CA SER A 428 6.08 7.43 19.79
C SER A 428 7.00 8.34 18.97
N ALA A 429 7.90 9.03 19.65
CA ALA A 429 8.94 9.85 19.04
C ALA A 429 10.30 9.54 19.69
N GLN A 430 11.29 9.24 18.85
CA GLN A 430 12.65 8.93 19.28
C GLN A 430 13.66 9.83 18.59
N HIS A 431 14.64 10.31 19.36
CA HIS A 431 15.80 11.04 18.85
C HIS A 431 17.05 10.18 18.98
N TYR A 432 17.76 9.99 17.87
CA TYR A 432 19.00 9.22 17.83
C TYR A 432 20.18 10.18 17.77
N ASP A 433 21.19 9.99 18.63
CA ASP A 433 22.35 10.88 18.71
C ASP A 433 23.65 10.07 18.91
N PRO A 434 24.71 10.34 18.13
CA PRO A 434 25.97 9.62 18.23
C PRO A 434 26.66 9.75 19.59
N SER A 435 26.39 10.81 20.36
CA SER A 435 26.94 10.97 21.72
C SER A 435 26.40 9.94 22.72
N ARG A 436 25.26 9.30 22.41
CA ARG A 436 24.64 8.23 23.21
C ARG A 436 24.81 6.84 22.60
N ALA A 437 25.42 6.74 21.41
CA ALA A 437 25.43 5.54 20.60
C ALA A 437 26.75 4.77 20.70
N ALA A 438 26.67 3.45 20.50
CA ALA A 438 27.86 2.62 20.28
C ALA A 438 28.45 2.84 18.88
N PHE A 439 27.62 3.00 17.85
CA PHE A 439 28.05 3.44 16.52
C PHE A 439 27.98 4.95 16.41
N GLN A 440 29.10 5.64 16.21
CA GLN A 440 29.12 7.12 16.27
C GLN A 440 29.27 7.83 14.90
N ASP A 441 29.39 7.07 13.81
CA ASP A 441 29.62 7.66 12.48
C ASP A 441 28.30 8.03 11.77
N PHE A 442 27.49 8.85 12.42
CA PHE A 442 26.26 9.42 11.88
C PHE A 442 25.98 10.81 12.49
N GLU A 443 24.96 11.51 11.97
CA GLU A 443 24.47 12.79 12.50
C GLU A 443 23.12 12.57 13.19
N PRO A 444 22.74 13.36 14.22
CA PRO A 444 21.49 13.17 14.95
C PRO A 444 20.26 13.17 14.03
N PHE A 445 19.26 12.33 14.31
CA PHE A 445 18.03 12.27 13.52
C PHE A 445 16.82 11.87 14.35
N TRP A 446 15.62 12.10 13.78
CA TRP A 446 14.36 11.71 14.39
C TRP A 446 13.69 10.55 13.65
N GLU A 447 13.10 9.66 14.44
CA GLU A 447 12.10 8.68 14.03
C GLU A 447 10.78 9.02 14.72
N PHE A 448 9.69 8.96 13.97
CA PHE A 448 8.34 9.10 14.50
C PHE A 448 7.51 7.89 14.09
N VAL A 449 6.91 7.26 15.09
CA VAL A 449 6.10 6.04 14.93
C VAL A 449 4.63 6.41 15.10
N SER A 450 3.78 5.94 14.19
CA SER A 450 2.34 6.07 14.37
C SER A 450 1.55 4.91 13.77
N GLY A 451 0.67 4.37 14.62
CA GLY A 451 -0.28 3.30 14.33
C GLY A 451 -0.90 2.85 15.65
N PRO A 452 -1.98 2.06 15.65
CA PRO A 452 -2.67 1.54 14.47
C PRO A 452 -3.85 2.42 14.03
N LEU A 453 -4.34 2.23 12.80
CA LEU A 453 -5.55 2.87 12.26
C LEU A 453 -6.83 2.08 12.51
N ALA A 454 -6.75 0.75 12.47
CA ALA A 454 -7.87 -0.13 12.79
C ALA A 454 -7.37 -1.53 13.19
N ALA A 455 -6.45 -1.59 14.16
CA ALA A 455 -5.86 -2.84 14.60
C ALA A 455 -5.72 -2.86 16.14
N GLY A 456 -5.27 -3.99 16.68
CA GLY A 456 -5.15 -4.15 18.13
C GLY A 456 -4.00 -3.33 18.66
N GLY A 457 -4.16 -2.55 19.74
CA GLY A 457 -3.04 -1.81 20.33
C GLY A 457 -2.06 -2.75 21.07
N PHE A 458 -0.76 -2.46 21.02
CA PHE A 458 0.29 -3.26 21.69
C PHE A 458 1.17 -2.44 22.62
N GLN A 459 1.77 -3.14 23.60
CA GLN A 459 2.68 -2.52 24.56
C GLN A 459 3.91 -1.96 23.88
N ALA A 460 4.46 -0.91 24.49
CA ALA A 460 5.76 -0.37 24.13
C ALA A 460 6.83 -1.46 24.07
N VAL A 461 7.56 -1.53 22.95
CA VAL A 461 8.74 -2.40 22.82
C VAL A 461 10.02 -1.63 23.19
N LYS A 462 11.06 -2.37 23.54
CA LYS A 462 12.33 -1.77 23.99
C LYS A 462 13.09 -1.15 22.82
N LEU A 463 13.85 -0.11 23.12
CA LEU A 463 14.84 0.46 22.20
C LEU A 463 16.20 -0.21 22.37
N ASP A 464 16.88 -0.41 21.25
CA ASP A 464 18.28 -0.81 21.17
C ASP A 464 19.20 0.42 21.20
N ALA A 465 20.30 0.33 21.96
CA ALA A 465 21.24 1.43 22.14
C ALA A 465 22.30 1.56 21.02
N THR A 466 22.32 0.66 20.02
CA THR A 466 23.27 0.70 18.89
C THR A 466 23.43 2.12 18.29
N PHE A 467 22.31 2.83 18.09
CA PHE A 467 22.25 4.18 17.53
C PHE A 467 21.87 5.26 18.57
N GLY A 468 21.95 4.96 19.87
CA GLY A 468 21.77 5.93 20.95
C GLY A 468 20.41 6.64 21.01
N PRO A 469 19.26 5.94 20.88
CA PRO A 469 17.95 6.57 20.96
C PRO A 469 17.65 7.14 22.34
N GLU A 470 16.93 8.24 22.35
CA GLU A 470 16.19 8.78 23.48
C GLU A 470 14.71 8.85 23.10
N GLN A 471 13.84 8.16 23.85
CA GLN A 471 12.40 8.19 23.61
C GLN A 471 11.79 9.44 24.26
N SER A 472 11.60 10.49 23.47
CA SER A 472 11.02 11.74 23.95
C SER A 472 9.52 11.66 24.22
N PHE A 473 8.83 10.72 23.58
CA PHE A 473 7.39 10.53 23.77
C PHE A 473 6.97 9.09 23.44
N ILE A 474 5.99 8.58 24.19
CA ILE A 474 5.30 7.33 23.89
C ILE A 474 3.87 7.35 24.43
N LYS A 475 2.94 6.83 23.63
CA LYS A 475 1.58 6.50 24.04
C LYS A 475 1.25 5.11 23.52
N ALA A 476 1.32 4.12 24.41
CA ALA A 476 1.02 2.72 24.15
C ALA A 476 0.07 2.18 25.22
N PRO A 477 -0.75 1.16 24.92
CA PRO A 477 -1.50 0.42 25.93
C PRO A 477 -0.61 -0.43 26.83
N ASP A 478 -1.12 -0.80 28.00
CA ASP A 478 -0.42 -1.65 28.98
C ASP A 478 -0.58 -3.16 28.71
N ARG A 479 -1.33 -3.54 27.66
CA ARG A 479 -1.61 -4.94 27.30
C ARG A 479 -1.53 -5.12 25.78
N ALA A 480 -1.14 -6.31 25.34
CA ALA A 480 -1.20 -6.68 23.94
C ALA A 480 -2.64 -6.81 23.43
N ASN A 481 -2.84 -6.50 22.15
CA ASN A 481 -4.10 -6.60 21.42
C ASN A 481 -5.30 -5.93 22.13
N THR A 482 -5.13 -4.70 22.64
CA THR A 482 -6.27 -3.93 23.18
C THR A 482 -7.22 -3.50 22.07
N SER A 483 -8.53 -3.57 22.33
CA SER A 483 -9.55 -3.16 21.37
C SER A 483 -9.47 -1.66 21.04
N PRO A 484 -9.88 -1.23 19.82
CA PRO A 484 -10.10 0.19 19.53
C PRO A 484 -11.19 0.86 20.41
N MET A 485 -11.97 0.08 21.16
CA MET A 485 -12.89 0.59 22.21
C MET A 485 -12.21 0.86 23.56
N GLU A 486 -11.01 0.33 23.77
CA GLU A 486 -10.20 0.52 24.98
C GLU A 486 -9.11 1.58 24.75
N THR A 487 -8.47 1.54 23.59
CA THR A 487 -7.35 2.42 23.22
C THR A 487 -7.69 3.16 21.92
N PRO A 488 -7.53 4.49 21.85
CA PRO A 488 -7.76 5.21 20.61
C PRO A 488 -6.75 4.78 19.53
N GLN A 489 -7.16 4.91 18.28
CA GLN A 489 -6.28 4.73 17.11
C GLN A 489 -5.38 5.97 16.95
N TYR A 490 -4.20 5.83 16.36
CA TYR A 490 -3.22 6.92 16.26
C TYR A 490 -2.85 7.21 14.81
N PHE A 491 -2.55 8.46 14.51
CA PHE A 491 -1.99 8.87 13.23
C PHE A 491 -1.06 10.08 13.42
N GLY A 492 -0.10 10.22 12.53
CA GLY A 492 0.81 11.34 12.52
C GLY A 492 0.38 12.42 11.53
N GLU A 493 0.72 13.68 11.82
CA GLU A 493 0.60 14.81 10.90
C GLU A 493 1.96 15.48 10.75
N VAL A 494 2.32 15.80 9.51
CA VAL A 494 3.48 16.62 9.18
C VAL A 494 3.01 17.87 8.44
N SER A 495 3.52 19.03 8.85
CA SER A 495 3.32 20.30 8.14
C SER A 495 4.65 21.01 7.90
N ILE A 496 4.94 21.40 6.66
CA ILE A 496 6.10 22.18 6.27
C ILE A 496 5.63 23.60 5.92
N ASP A 497 6.14 24.60 6.64
CA ASP A 497 5.82 25.99 6.37
C ASP A 497 6.51 26.48 5.08
N GLY A 498 5.74 27.04 4.15
CA GLY A 498 6.23 27.47 2.84
C GLY A 498 7.15 28.70 2.88
N GLY A 499 7.13 29.47 3.98
CA GLY A 499 8.00 30.61 4.19
C GLY A 499 9.36 30.23 4.75
N SER A 500 9.37 29.74 5.99
CA SER A 500 10.54 29.35 6.77
C SER A 500 11.16 28.04 6.29
N GLY A 501 10.34 27.09 5.81
CA GLY A 501 10.76 25.71 5.56
C GLY A 501 10.82 24.86 6.83
N GLU A 502 10.39 25.36 7.99
CA GLU A 502 10.30 24.55 9.21
C GLU A 502 9.29 23.41 9.03
N LEU A 503 9.66 22.22 9.51
CA LEU A 503 8.79 21.04 9.49
C LEU A 503 8.31 20.78 10.91
N THR A 504 6.99 20.72 11.10
CA THR A 504 6.37 20.33 12.36
C THR A 504 5.78 18.94 12.25
N VAL A 505 6.18 18.04 13.13
CA VAL A 505 5.57 16.72 13.30
C VAL A 505 4.63 16.76 14.50
N ARG A 506 3.43 16.21 14.36
CA ARG A 506 2.44 16.04 15.43
C ARG A 506 1.99 14.59 15.49
N LEU A 507 1.95 14.02 16.68
CA LEU A 507 1.38 12.69 16.92
C LEU A 507 -0.02 12.89 17.48
N ARG A 508 -1.01 12.26 16.85
CA ARG A 508 -2.43 12.45 17.15
C ARG A 508 -3.11 11.14 17.49
N GLN A 509 -4.22 11.26 18.19
CA GLN A 509 -5.17 10.16 18.40
C GLN A 509 -6.49 10.46 17.68
N GLN A 510 -7.27 9.40 17.44
CA GLN A 510 -8.66 9.49 17.01
C GLN A 510 -9.43 10.44 17.96
N GLY A 511 -10.25 11.32 17.39
CA GLY A 511 -10.83 12.48 18.06
C GLY A 511 -10.06 13.79 17.82
N GLY A 512 -8.84 13.71 17.27
CA GLY A 512 -8.09 14.85 16.76
C GLY A 512 -7.10 15.49 17.74
N ASP A 513 -6.98 15.01 18.98
CA ASP A 513 -6.03 15.57 19.96
C ASP A 513 -4.58 15.43 19.50
N VAL A 514 -3.78 16.47 19.73
CA VAL A 514 -2.32 16.43 19.55
C VAL A 514 -1.70 15.97 20.87
N LEU A 515 -1.06 14.81 20.84
CA LEU A 515 -0.40 14.23 22.02
C LEU A 515 1.06 14.68 22.15
N PHE A 516 1.71 14.95 21.02
CA PHE A 516 3.10 15.38 20.95
C PHE A 516 3.31 16.27 19.73
N SER A 517 4.27 17.20 19.83
CA SER A 517 4.64 18.09 18.72
C SER A 517 6.14 18.37 18.74
N LYS A 518 6.78 18.33 17.57
CA LYS A 518 8.19 18.66 17.39
C LYS A 518 8.40 19.51 16.14
N VAL A 519 9.09 20.64 16.29
CA VAL A 519 9.53 21.49 15.18
C VAL A 519 10.98 21.15 14.84
N LEU A 520 11.25 20.92 13.56
CA LEU A 520 12.54 20.58 12.97
C LEU A 520 12.98 21.70 12.01
N GLN A 521 14.29 21.87 11.88
CA GLN A 521 14.90 23.03 11.20
C GLN A 521 15.48 22.62 9.84
N PRO A 522 15.16 23.32 8.74
CA PRO A 522 15.62 22.94 7.40
C PRO A 522 17.13 23.12 7.24
N GLY A 523 17.72 22.42 6.27
CA GLY A 523 19.11 22.64 5.85
C GLY A 523 20.19 22.09 6.78
N ARG A 524 19.83 21.31 7.81
CA ARG A 524 20.79 20.62 8.69
C ARG A 524 21.00 19.17 8.25
N VAL A 525 22.24 18.68 8.36
CA VAL A 525 22.58 17.26 8.11
C VAL A 525 22.12 16.37 9.28
N GLY A 526 22.05 16.91 10.49
CA GLY A 526 21.41 16.30 11.66
C GLY A 526 20.33 17.18 12.28
N GLN A 527 19.34 16.58 12.94
CA GLN A 527 18.16 17.23 13.51
C GLN A 527 18.09 17.19 15.03
#